data_AF-A0A0C2W3Z0-F1
#
_entry.id   AF-A0A0C2W3Z0-F1
#
_cell.length_a   1.000
_cell.length_b   1.000
_cell.length_c   1.000
_cell.angle_alpha   90.00
_cell.angle_beta   90.00
_cell.angle_gamma   90.00
#
_symmetry.space_group_name_H-M   'P 1'
#
loop_
_entity.id
_entity.type
_entity.pdbx_description
1 polymer ?
#
loop_
_entity_poly.entity_id
_entity_poly.type
_entity_poly.pdbx_seq_one_letter_code
_entity_poly.pdbx_strand_id
1 'polypeptide(L)'
;MLKKIFHSPVFNIVLVIGLGLIMLSEKYSSVMPAWYKIDSMVLGIPILILLGSIPIYNRINPQNKIKPQIIPMELREEDEGMQWLTFKATRSVYVFFALIIPPAIALTAYFNHVIYLPVLILTAMGVIQYAIYWVHMRRHI
;
A
#
# COMPACT_ATOMS: atom_id res chain seq x y z
N MET A 1 19.15 5.45 -3.16
CA MET A 1 17.89 6.21 -2.91
C MET A 1 16.66 5.46 -3.41
N LEU A 2 16.64 4.98 -4.66
CA LEU A 2 15.51 4.21 -5.23
C LEU A 2 15.03 3.05 -4.32
N LYS A 3 15.96 2.21 -3.85
CA LYS A 3 15.67 1.07 -2.94
C LYS A 3 14.94 1.52 -1.65
N LYS A 4 15.35 2.64 -1.06
CA LYS A 4 14.71 3.21 0.14
C LYS A 4 13.29 3.74 -0.11
N ILE A 5 13.02 4.23 -1.33
CA ILE A 5 11.68 4.71 -1.71
C ILE A 5 10.74 3.52 -1.92
N PHE A 6 11.17 2.50 -2.67
CA PHE A 6 10.38 1.29 -2.92
C PHE A 6 10.09 0.49 -1.63
N HIS A 7 11.00 0.52 -0.67
CA HIS A 7 10.87 -0.19 0.61
C HIS A 7 10.26 0.68 1.71
N SER A 8 9.77 1.88 1.38
CA SER A 8 9.13 2.74 2.35
C SER A 8 7.63 2.40 2.48
N PRO A 9 7.12 2.19 3.70
CA PRO A 9 5.68 2.08 3.95
C PRO A 9 4.91 3.32 3.47
N VAL A 10 5.54 4.50 3.48
CA VAL A 10 4.93 5.75 2.99
C VAL A 10 4.63 5.68 1.50
N PHE A 11 5.51 5.07 0.71
CA PHE A 11 5.28 4.89 -0.73
C PHE A 11 4.04 4.01 -0.98
N ASN A 12 3.89 2.94 -0.21
CA ASN A 12 2.71 2.07 -0.31
C ASN A 12 1.42 2.75 0.17
N ILE A 13 1.48 3.60 1.21
CA ILE A 13 0.36 4.44 1.62
C ILE A 13 -0.10 5.35 0.47
N VAL A 14 0.84 6.05 -0.18
CA VAL A 14 0.54 6.95 -1.31
C VAL A 14 -0.08 6.15 -2.47
N LEU A 15 0.43 4.96 -2.77
CA LEU A 15 -0.13 4.09 -3.80
C LEU A 15 -1.57 3.65 -3.46
N VAL A 16 -1.82 3.20 -2.23
CA VAL A 16 -3.16 2.78 -1.80
C VAL A 16 -4.15 3.94 -1.88
N ILE A 17 -3.77 5.11 -1.37
CA ILE A 17 -4.62 6.31 -1.46
C ILE A 17 -4.89 6.65 -2.92
N GLY A 18 -3.85 6.71 -3.76
CA GLY A 18 -4.00 7.01 -5.17
C GLY A 18 -4.94 6.04 -5.88
N LEU A 19 -4.78 4.73 -5.65
CA LEU A 19 -5.65 3.71 -6.24
C LEU A 19 -7.09 3.86 -5.75
N GLY A 20 -7.30 4.12 -4.46
CA GLY A 20 -8.62 4.41 -3.91
C GLY A 20 -9.27 5.63 -4.57
N LEU A 21 -8.51 6.72 -4.74
CA LEU A 21 -8.99 7.95 -5.36
C LEU A 21 -9.35 7.76 -6.85
N ILE A 22 -8.53 7.03 -7.61
CA ILE A 22 -8.80 6.68 -9.02
C ILE A 22 -10.04 5.80 -9.12
N MET A 23 -10.17 4.77 -8.28
CA MET A 23 -11.36 3.91 -8.28
C MET A 23 -12.63 4.71 -7.96
N LEU A 24 -12.56 5.67 -7.04
CA LEU A 24 -13.67 6.58 -6.76
C LEU A 24 -14.00 7.45 -7.99
N SER A 25 -12.98 7.97 -8.66
CA SER A 25 -13.14 8.84 -9.83
C SER A 25 -13.72 8.11 -11.04
N GLU A 26 -13.19 6.94 -11.40
CA GLU A 26 -13.58 6.23 -12.63
C GLU A 26 -14.94 5.53 -12.47
N LYS A 27 -15.11 4.78 -11.36
CA LYS A 27 -16.29 3.93 -11.17
C LYS A 27 -17.52 4.69 -10.66
N TYR A 28 -17.32 5.78 -9.91
CA TYR A 28 -18.40 6.55 -9.29
C TYR A 28 -18.46 8.00 -9.82
N SER A 29 -18.03 8.22 -11.06
CA SER A 29 -18.01 9.53 -11.73
C SER A 29 -19.36 10.25 -11.78
N SER A 30 -20.48 9.52 -11.71
CA SER A 30 -21.83 10.11 -11.67
C SER A 30 -22.20 10.77 -10.35
N VAL A 31 -21.55 10.36 -9.25
CA VAL A 31 -21.79 10.87 -7.89
C VAL A 31 -20.70 11.86 -7.47
N MET A 32 -19.53 11.78 -8.10
CA MET A 32 -18.40 12.66 -7.81
C MET A 32 -18.53 14.02 -8.50
N PRO A 33 -18.05 15.10 -7.86
CA PRO A 33 -18.00 16.42 -8.49
C PRO A 33 -17.19 16.41 -9.79
N ALA A 34 -17.56 17.23 -10.77
CA ALA A 34 -16.89 17.28 -12.08
C ALA A 34 -15.38 17.64 -12.01
N TRP A 35 -14.95 18.35 -10.96
CA TRP A 35 -13.54 18.68 -10.72
C TRP A 35 -12.73 17.47 -10.21
N TYR A 36 -13.40 16.43 -9.73
CA TYR A 36 -12.80 15.20 -9.23
C TYR A 36 -12.76 14.16 -10.36
N LYS A 37 -11.98 14.45 -11.41
CA LYS A 37 -11.66 13.51 -12.48
C LYS A 37 -10.16 13.27 -12.49
N ILE A 38 -9.77 12.11 -11.99
CA ILE A 38 -8.38 11.66 -11.93
C ILE A 38 -8.23 10.53 -12.93
N ASP A 39 -7.37 10.75 -13.92
CA ASP A 39 -7.01 9.74 -14.92
C ASP A 39 -6.15 8.63 -14.29
N SER A 40 -6.45 7.36 -14.57
CA SER A 40 -5.64 6.23 -14.09
C SER A 40 -4.17 6.29 -14.56
N MET A 41 -3.88 7.00 -15.65
CA MET A 41 -2.50 7.24 -16.11
C MET A 41 -1.67 8.05 -15.12
N VAL A 42 -2.29 8.82 -14.21
CA VAL A 42 -1.58 9.58 -13.15
C VAL A 42 -0.75 8.65 -12.26
N LEU A 43 -1.22 7.43 -11.99
CA LEU A 43 -0.43 6.41 -11.29
C LEU A 43 0.20 5.40 -12.24
N GLY A 44 -0.46 5.10 -13.36
CA GLY A 44 0.05 4.15 -14.35
C GLY A 44 1.43 4.55 -14.88
N ILE A 45 1.61 5.82 -15.29
CA ILE A 45 2.87 6.30 -15.87
C ILE A 45 4.02 6.24 -14.83
N PRO A 46 3.89 6.78 -13.60
CA PRO A 46 4.93 6.64 -12.59
C PRO A 46 5.29 5.19 -12.25
N ILE A 47 4.29 4.29 -12.15
CA ILE A 47 4.53 2.86 -11.89
C ILE A 47 5.32 2.23 -13.04
N LEU A 48 4.96 2.53 -14.29
CA LEU A 48 5.66 2.02 -15.46
C LEU A 48 7.10 2.55 -15.56
N ILE A 49 7.31 3.85 -15.29
CA ILE A 49 8.65 4.45 -15.21
C ILE A 49 9.47 3.75 -14.11
N LEU A 50 8.86 3.54 -12.94
CA LEU A 50 9.49 2.84 -11.82
C LEU A 50 9.89 1.40 -12.20
N LEU A 51 8.98 0.63 -12.81
CA LEU A 51 9.27 -0.72 -13.29
C LEU A 51 10.37 -0.74 -14.36
N GLY A 52 10.33 0.19 -15.32
CA GLY A 52 11.35 0.34 -16.36
C GLY A 52 12.72 0.78 -15.82
N SER A 53 12.76 1.48 -14.69
CA SER A 53 14.00 1.91 -14.05
C SER A 53 14.75 0.76 -13.34
N ILE A 54 14.04 -0.30 -12.92
CA ILE A 54 14.64 -1.45 -12.23
C ILE A 54 15.70 -2.17 -13.07
N PRO A 55 15.46 -2.56 -14.33
CA PRO A 55 16.49 -3.21 -15.15
C PRO A 55 17.69 -2.29 -15.43
N ILE A 56 17.46 -0.98 -15.59
CA ILE A 56 18.53 0.02 -15.76
C ILE A 56 19.38 0.08 -14.48
N TYR A 57 18.75 0.21 -13.32
CA TYR A 57 19.44 0.23 -12.03
C TYR A 57 20.24 -1.05 -11.78
N ASN A 58 19.67 -2.22 -12.11
CA ASN A 58 20.32 -3.52 -11.93
C ASN A 58 21.53 -3.74 -12.86
N ARG A 59 21.56 -3.10 -14.04
CA ARG A 59 22.72 -3.09 -14.93
C ARG A 59 23.85 -2.23 -14.37
N ILE A 60 23.51 -1.07 -13.82
CA ILE A 60 24.49 -0.13 -13.23
C ILE A 60 25.05 -0.65 -11.90
N ASN A 61 24.22 -1.35 -11.10
CA ASN A 61 24.58 -1.85 -9.77
C ASN A 61 24.51 -3.39 -9.69
N PRO A 62 25.42 -4.12 -10.37
CA PRO A 62 25.37 -5.58 -10.42
C PRO A 62 25.60 -6.26 -9.06
N GLN A 63 26.26 -5.58 -8.12
CA GLN A 63 26.53 -6.07 -6.76
C GLN A 63 25.32 -5.89 -5.81
N ASN A 64 24.37 -4.98 -6.11
CA ASN A 64 23.21 -4.67 -5.26
C ASN A 64 21.93 -4.63 -6.10
N LYS A 65 21.60 -5.76 -6.72
CA LYS A 65 20.44 -5.90 -7.60
C LYS A 65 19.14 -5.83 -6.81
N ILE A 66 18.18 -5.09 -7.35
CA ILE A 66 16.78 -5.16 -6.95
C ILE A 66 16.19 -6.42 -7.59
N LYS A 67 16.09 -7.50 -6.81
CA LYS A 67 15.39 -8.71 -7.25
C LYS A 67 13.87 -8.46 -7.16
N PRO A 68 13.11 -8.69 -8.25
CA PRO A 68 11.66 -8.76 -8.18
C PRO A 68 11.30 -10.08 -7.47
N GLN A 69 11.21 -10.04 -6.15
CA GLN A 69 10.75 -11.16 -5.34
C GLN A 69 9.32 -10.89 -4.92
N ILE A 70 8.50 -11.95 -4.94
CA ILE A 70 7.09 -11.93 -4.48
C ILE A 70 7.02 -11.73 -2.95
N ILE A 71 8.15 -11.89 -2.26
CA ILE A 71 8.28 -11.73 -0.82
C ILE A 71 7.99 -10.25 -0.47
N PRO A 72 6.96 -9.97 0.34
CA PRO A 72 6.62 -8.63 0.81
C PRO A 72 7.83 -7.95 1.45
N MET A 73 7.91 -6.62 1.34
CA MET A 73 9.06 -5.87 1.86
C MET A 73 9.33 -6.11 3.34
N GLU A 74 8.27 -6.43 4.07
CA GLU A 74 8.23 -6.72 5.49
C GLU A 74 8.98 -8.02 5.86
N LEU A 75 9.26 -8.89 4.89
CA LEU A 75 9.93 -10.18 5.09
C LEU A 75 11.29 -10.25 4.39
N ARG A 76 11.84 -9.12 3.94
CA ARG A 76 13.08 -9.04 3.14
C ARG A 76 14.35 -8.85 3.96
N GLU A 77 14.34 -9.25 5.23
CA GLU A 77 15.39 -8.89 6.18
C GLU A 77 16.49 -9.96 6.25
N GLU A 78 17.73 -9.48 6.20
CA GLU A 78 18.94 -10.30 6.19
C GLU A 78 19.50 -10.53 7.62
N ASP A 79 19.02 -9.78 8.61
CA ASP A 79 19.46 -9.83 10.02
C ASP A 79 18.33 -10.39 10.91
N GLU A 80 18.68 -11.33 11.81
CA GLU A 80 17.78 -11.95 12.78
C GLU A 80 17.11 -10.93 13.72
N GLY A 81 17.84 -9.88 14.11
CA GLY A 81 17.29 -8.83 14.98
C GLY A 81 16.17 -8.06 14.29
N MET A 82 16.37 -7.73 13.02
CA MET A 82 15.37 -7.08 12.18
C MET A 82 14.16 -8.01 11.98
N GLN A 83 14.39 -9.30 11.69
CA GLN A 83 13.31 -10.28 11.49
C GLN A 83 12.35 -10.35 12.68
N TRP A 84 12.85 -10.19 13.90
CA TRP A 84 11.99 -10.16 15.09
C TRP A 84 11.13 -8.88 15.17
N LEU A 85 11.67 -7.74 14.74
CA LEU A 85 10.93 -6.47 14.68
C LEU A 85 9.81 -6.52 13.64
N THR A 86 10.11 -7.04 12.45
CA THR A 86 9.10 -7.18 11.39
C THR A 86 8.07 -8.23 11.71
N PHE A 87 8.46 -9.32 12.37
CA PHE A 87 7.51 -10.29 12.89
C PHE A 87 6.50 -9.62 13.85
N LYS A 88 6.98 -8.81 14.80
CA LYS A 88 6.10 -8.06 15.71
C LYS A 88 5.20 -7.06 14.98
N ALA A 89 5.76 -6.28 14.06
CA ALA A 89 5.00 -5.30 13.28
C ALA A 89 3.91 -5.98 12.43
N THR A 90 4.27 -7.06 11.75
CA THR A 90 3.35 -7.86 10.92
C THR A 90 2.28 -8.54 11.76
N ARG A 91 2.63 -9.04 12.96
CA ARG A 91 1.65 -9.59 13.91
C ARG A 91 0.61 -8.55 14.31
N SER A 92 1.01 -7.30 14.58
CA SER A 92 0.07 -6.22 14.90
C SER A 92 -0.87 -5.92 13.73
N VAL A 93 -0.35 -5.89 12.49
CA VAL A 93 -1.17 -5.70 11.28
C VAL A 93 -2.15 -6.85 11.08
N TYR A 94 -1.72 -8.09 11.31
CA TYR A 94 -2.58 -9.26 11.24
C TYR A 94 -3.74 -9.17 12.25
N VAL A 95 -3.44 -8.83 13.50
CA VAL A 95 -4.46 -8.63 14.54
C VAL A 95 -5.44 -7.51 14.14
N PHE A 96 -4.94 -6.41 13.56
CA PHE A 96 -5.80 -5.35 13.03
C PHE A 96 -6.78 -5.88 11.97
N PHE A 97 -6.32 -6.64 10.98
CA PHE A 97 -7.20 -7.20 9.95
C PHE A 97 -8.22 -8.18 10.51
N ALA A 98 -7.80 -9.07 11.42
CA ALA A 98 -8.71 -10.01 12.07
C ALA A 98 -9.84 -9.30 12.82
N LEU A 99 -9.57 -8.14 13.41
CA LEU A 99 -10.56 -7.35 14.14
C LEU A 99 -11.43 -6.47 13.24
N ILE A 100 -10.87 -5.88 12.18
CA ILE A 100 -11.58 -4.87 11.37
C ILE A 100 -12.37 -5.47 10.21
N ILE A 101 -12.03 -6.66 9.71
CA ILE A 101 -12.73 -7.27 8.58
C ILE A 101 -14.21 -7.56 8.91
N PRO A 102 -14.57 -8.20 10.04
CA PRO A 102 -15.97 -8.44 10.37
C PRO A 102 -16.83 -7.15 10.44
N PRO A 103 -16.44 -6.09 11.16
CA PRO A 103 -17.22 -4.86 11.17
C PRO A 103 -17.20 -4.14 9.82
N ALA A 104 -16.12 -4.22 9.03
CA ALA A 104 -16.10 -3.68 7.67
C ALA A 104 -17.15 -4.35 6.76
N ILE A 105 -17.28 -5.68 6.84
CA ILE A 105 -18.32 -6.44 6.12
C ILE A 105 -19.71 -6.04 6.62
N ALA A 106 -19.93 -5.98 7.93
CA ALA A 106 -21.20 -5.56 8.49
C ALA A 106 -21.59 -4.13 8.07
N LEU A 107 -20.62 -3.21 8.07
CA LEU A 107 -20.81 -1.81 7.71
C LEU A 107 -21.15 -1.67 6.22
N THR A 108 -20.45 -2.39 5.34
CA THR A 108 -20.74 -2.39 3.89
C THR A 108 -22.10 -3.01 3.58
N ALA A 109 -22.50 -4.07 4.28
CA ALA A 109 -23.82 -4.67 4.14
C ALA A 109 -24.95 -3.76 4.64
N TYR A 110 -24.76 -3.12 5.80
CA TYR A 110 -25.75 -2.23 6.40
C TYR A 110 -25.96 -0.95 5.57
N PHE A 111 -24.87 -0.33 5.10
CA PHE A 111 -24.90 0.87 4.27
C PHE A 111 -24.81 0.54 2.76
N ASN A 112 -25.49 -0.50 2.31
CA ASN A 112 -25.44 -0.96 0.91
C ASN A 112 -25.86 0.11 -0.13
N HIS A 113 -26.64 1.12 0.29
CA HIS A 113 -27.03 2.25 -0.53
C HIS A 113 -25.86 3.21 -0.83
N VAL A 114 -24.82 3.20 -0.01
CA VAL A 114 -23.60 4.00 -0.22
C VAL A 114 -22.61 3.19 -1.08
N ILE A 115 -22.81 3.21 -2.38
CA ILE A 115 -22.10 2.36 -3.35
C ILE A 115 -20.56 2.47 -3.31
N TYR A 116 -20.02 3.62 -2.88
CA TYR A 116 -18.58 3.88 -2.80
C TYR A 116 -17.96 3.53 -1.44
N LEU A 117 -18.78 3.17 -0.44
CA LEU A 117 -18.34 2.87 0.92
C LEU A 117 -17.31 1.73 0.99
N PRO A 118 -17.47 0.60 0.25
CA PRO A 118 -16.46 -0.47 0.27
C PRO A 118 -15.07 0.03 -0.18
N VAL A 119 -15.00 0.91 -1.17
CA VAL A 119 -13.73 1.47 -1.65
C VAL A 119 -13.09 2.35 -0.58
N LEU A 120 -13.88 3.18 0.11
CA LEU A 120 -13.37 4.00 1.21
C LEU A 120 -12.84 3.14 2.37
N ILE A 121 -13.58 2.10 2.75
CA ILE A 121 -13.19 1.19 3.83
C ILE A 121 -11.90 0.45 3.47
N LEU A 122 -11.81 -0.13 2.26
CA LEU A 122 -10.60 -0.83 1.80
C LEU A 122 -9.40 0.11 1.73
N THR A 123 -9.59 1.33 1.23
CA THR A 123 -8.52 2.34 1.18
C THR A 123 -8.06 2.72 2.59
N ALA A 124 -8.99 2.98 3.50
CA ALA A 124 -8.68 3.32 4.89
C ALA A 124 -7.95 2.17 5.60
N MET A 125 -8.44 0.93 5.46
CA MET A 125 -7.78 -0.27 5.98
C MET A 125 -6.36 -0.41 5.43
N GLY A 126 -6.19 -0.19 4.12
CA GLY A 126 -4.91 -0.23 3.44
C GLY A 126 -3.91 0.84 3.93
N VAL A 127 -4.38 2.05 4.25
CA VAL A 127 -3.54 3.10 4.86
C VAL A 127 -3.17 2.74 6.31
N ILE A 128 -4.15 2.30 7.09
CA ILE A 128 -3.96 1.99 8.51
C ILE A 128 -2.98 0.82 8.70
N GLN A 129 -3.04 -0.23 7.88
CA GLN A 129 -2.07 -1.34 7.98
C GLN A 129 -0.62 -0.86 7.85
N TYR A 130 -0.33 0.02 6.88
CA TYR A 130 1.02 0.53 6.66
C TYR A 130 1.43 1.54 7.73
N ALA A 131 0.47 2.30 8.27
CA ALA A 131 0.71 3.17 9.41
C ALA A 131 1.05 2.37 10.68
N ILE A 132 0.30 1.31 10.98
CA ILE A 132 0.57 0.40 12.11
C ILE A 132 1.96 -0.22 11.95
N TYR A 133 2.25 -0.77 10.76
CA TYR A 133 3.55 -1.35 10.46
C TYR A 133 4.68 -0.34 10.68
N TRP A 134 4.55 0.87 10.13
CA TRP A 134 5.55 1.94 10.25
C TRP A 134 5.77 2.38 11.69
N VAL A 135 4.70 2.59 12.46
CA VAL A 135 4.80 2.98 13.87
C VAL A 135 5.49 1.89 14.69
N HIS A 136 5.19 0.61 14.43
CA HIS A 136 5.85 -0.50 15.12
C HIS A 136 7.34 -0.59 14.77
N MET A 137 7.71 -0.43 13.50
CA MET A 137 9.11 -0.42 13.08
C MET A 137 9.87 0.76 13.72
N ARG A 138 9.27 1.96 13.74
CA ARG A 138 9.87 3.18 14.32
C ARG A 138 10.03 3.14 15.85
N ARG A 139 9.27 2.31 16.56
CA ARG A 139 9.36 2.20 18.03
C ARG A 139 10.54 1.34 18.50
N HIS A 140 11.16 0.60 17.60
CA HIS A 140 12.20 -0.37 17.93
C HIS A 140 13.53 -0.14 17.19
N ILE A 141 13.59 0.92 16.38
CA ILE A 141 14.79 1.50 15.76
C ILE A 141 15.15 2.75 16.54
#